data_AF-A0A061S4H7-F1
#
_entry.id   AF-A0A061S4H7-F1
#
_cell.length_a   1.000
_cell.length_b   1.000
_cell.length_c   1.000
_cell.angle_alpha   90.00
_cell.angle_beta   90.00
_cell.angle_gamma   90.00
#
_symmetry.space_group_name_H-M   'P 1'
#
loop_
_entity.id
_entity.type
_entity.pdbx_description
1 polymer ?
#
loop_
_entity_poly.entity_id
_entity_poly.type
_entity_poly.pdbx_seq_one_letter_code
_entity_poly.pdbx_strand_id
1 'polypeptide(L)'
;VASLGPQLRGAPDEKTAAVLEAVTLRLSDGNAKVNIVALEALSSILPAVGDHAAPPALSTLVPALSANAASTNDKIRGKASAALDTLIASVSGAMLVQNMSHVVAHGNPRSKALMIGKLEKMVRDGYAEQPRLVGKHALHAALSCLNDSKVDIRAANTRLVRTLRAAMGPQLLDVAGLSPDVSR
;
A
#
# COMPACT_ATOMS: atom_id res chain seq x y z
N VAL A 1 9.83 1.01 -23.15
CA VAL A 1 8.49 1.62 -23.03
C VAL A 1 8.67 3.12 -23.21
N ALA A 2 8.24 3.69 -24.34
CA ALA A 2 8.26 5.14 -24.52
C ALA A 2 7.44 5.77 -23.38
N SER A 3 7.93 6.88 -22.81
CA SER A 3 7.33 7.52 -21.63
C SER A 3 5.88 7.89 -21.92
N LEU A 4 4.92 7.13 -21.38
CA LEU A 4 3.48 7.42 -21.45
C LEU A 4 3.09 8.54 -20.46
N GLY A 5 3.95 8.84 -19.49
CA GLY A 5 3.70 9.85 -18.47
C GLY A 5 3.32 11.24 -19.02
N PRO A 6 4.05 11.81 -20.01
CA PRO A 6 3.71 13.09 -20.62
C PRO A 6 2.33 13.14 -21.26
N GLN A 7 1.84 12.03 -21.80
CA GLN A 7 0.54 11.96 -22.50
C GLN A 7 -0.65 11.83 -21.53
N LEU A 8 -0.38 11.44 -20.27
CA LEU A 8 -1.40 11.27 -19.24
C LEU A 8 -1.55 12.51 -18.33
N ARG A 9 -0.61 13.47 -18.38
CA ARG A 9 -0.76 14.72 -17.63
C ARG A 9 -1.91 15.55 -18.17
N GLY A 10 -2.91 15.81 -17.34
CA GLY A 10 -4.11 16.59 -17.71
C GLY A 10 -5.12 15.81 -18.55
N ALA A 11 -4.97 14.49 -18.68
CA ALA A 11 -5.98 13.64 -19.29
C ALA A 11 -7.21 13.54 -18.36
N PRO A 12 -8.43 13.36 -18.91
CA PRO A 12 -9.63 13.13 -18.11
C PRO A 12 -9.47 11.92 -17.18
N ASP A 13 -10.00 12.02 -15.96
CA ASP A 13 -9.94 10.99 -14.92
C ASP A 13 -10.43 9.61 -15.41
N GLU A 14 -11.40 9.58 -16.32
CA GLU A 14 -11.91 8.33 -16.93
C GLU A 14 -10.86 7.64 -17.81
N LYS A 15 -10.07 8.41 -18.56
CA LYS A 15 -9.01 7.86 -19.42
C LYS A 15 -7.80 7.41 -18.61
N THR A 16 -7.44 8.13 -17.55
CA THR A 16 -6.35 7.73 -16.64
C THR A 16 -6.72 6.46 -15.87
N ALA A 17 -7.97 6.34 -15.42
CA ALA A 17 -8.49 5.13 -14.79
C ALA A 17 -8.47 3.92 -15.74
N ALA A 18 -8.95 4.08 -16.98
CA ALA A 18 -8.96 2.99 -17.97
C ALA A 18 -7.55 2.48 -18.30
N VAL A 19 -6.56 3.38 -18.40
CA VAL A 19 -5.15 2.99 -18.61
C VAL A 19 -4.62 2.24 -17.40
N LEU A 20 -4.92 2.71 -16.18
CA LEU A 20 -4.47 2.07 -14.95
C LEU A 20 -5.07 0.66 -14.81
N GLU A 21 -6.35 0.48 -15.12
CA GLU A 21 -7.02 -0.81 -15.12
C GLU A 21 -6.43 -1.76 -16.18
N ALA A 22 -6.22 -1.29 -17.40
CA ALA A 22 -5.63 -2.08 -18.47
C ALA A 22 -4.21 -2.58 -18.10
N VAL A 23 -3.39 -1.72 -17.48
CA VAL A 23 -2.06 -2.11 -16.99
C VAL A 23 -2.17 -3.07 -15.80
N THR A 24 -3.13 -2.85 -14.89
CA THR A 24 -3.38 -3.73 -13.74
C THR A 24 -3.70 -5.15 -14.18
N LEU A 25 -4.50 -5.33 -15.24
CA LEU A 25 -4.79 -6.65 -15.81
C LEU A 25 -3.54 -7.39 -16.31
N ARG A 26 -2.50 -6.66 -16.76
CA ARG A 26 -1.23 -7.25 -17.20
C ARG A 26 -0.32 -7.66 -16.05
N LEU A 27 -0.59 -7.23 -14.82
CA LEU A 27 0.17 -7.64 -13.64
C LEU A 27 -0.08 -9.10 -13.25
N SER A 28 -1.14 -9.72 -13.77
CA SER A 28 -1.46 -11.14 -13.58
C SER A 28 -1.21 -11.97 -14.84
N ASP A 29 -0.48 -11.43 -15.83
CA ASP A 29 -0.16 -12.14 -17.06
C ASP A 29 0.78 -13.33 -16.77
N GLY A 30 0.47 -14.49 -17.33
CA GLY A 30 1.26 -15.70 -17.15
C GLY A 30 2.68 -15.59 -17.75
N ASN A 31 2.88 -14.66 -18.69
CA ASN A 31 4.19 -14.38 -19.24
C ASN A 31 4.96 -13.39 -18.35
N ALA A 32 6.02 -13.87 -17.70
CA ALA A 32 6.87 -13.06 -16.83
C ALA A 32 7.44 -11.80 -17.51
N LYS A 33 7.73 -11.83 -18.82
CA LYS A 33 8.22 -10.65 -19.54
C LYS A 33 7.13 -9.59 -19.68
N VAL A 34 5.90 -9.99 -19.96
CA VAL A 34 4.74 -9.07 -20.04
C VAL A 34 4.49 -8.43 -18.69
N ASN A 35 4.49 -9.24 -17.62
CA ASN A 35 4.32 -8.76 -16.26
C ASN A 35 5.41 -7.74 -15.85
N ILE A 36 6.68 -8.04 -16.10
CA ILE A 36 7.80 -7.11 -15.83
C ILE A 36 7.61 -5.78 -16.57
N VAL A 37 7.25 -5.83 -17.85
CA VAL A 37 7.02 -4.62 -18.65
C VAL A 37 5.81 -3.84 -18.12
N ALA A 38 4.76 -4.53 -17.66
CA ALA A 38 3.61 -3.88 -17.04
C ALA A 38 3.98 -3.17 -15.73
N LEU A 39 4.81 -3.77 -14.87
CA LEU A 39 5.32 -3.13 -13.65
C LEU A 39 6.18 -1.88 -13.95
N GLU A 40 6.99 -1.93 -15.01
CA GLU A 40 7.78 -0.79 -15.47
C GLU A 40 6.90 0.32 -16.03
N ALA A 41 5.92 -0.03 -16.86
CA ALA A 41 4.95 0.91 -17.40
C ALA A 41 4.17 1.59 -16.28
N LEU A 42 3.68 0.83 -15.30
CA LEU A 42 2.97 1.33 -14.14
C LEU A 42 3.81 2.35 -13.36
N SER A 43 5.08 2.04 -13.10
CA SER A 43 6.00 2.96 -12.41
C SER A 43 6.20 4.28 -13.16
N SER A 44 6.08 4.27 -14.50
CA SER A 44 6.17 5.49 -15.31
C SER A 44 4.86 6.29 -15.38
N ILE A 45 3.72 5.62 -15.20
CA ILE A 45 2.38 6.18 -15.33
C ILE A 45 1.90 6.79 -14.01
N LEU A 46 2.19 6.14 -12.89
CA LEU A 46 1.71 6.54 -11.56
C LEU A 46 1.98 8.02 -11.21
N PRO A 47 3.17 8.60 -11.47
CA PRO A 47 3.42 10.03 -11.19
C PRO A 47 2.60 10.98 -12.07
N ALA A 48 2.14 10.54 -13.24
CA ALA A 48 1.32 11.34 -14.14
C ALA A 48 -0.16 11.29 -13.78
N VAL A 49 -0.61 10.15 -13.21
CA VAL A 49 -1.98 9.98 -12.71
C VAL A 49 -2.15 10.70 -11.37
N GLY A 50 -1.23 10.47 -10.43
CA GLY A 50 -1.30 11.04 -9.08
C GLY A 50 -2.67 10.82 -8.42
N ASP A 51 -3.21 11.86 -7.82
CA ASP A 51 -4.52 11.84 -7.13
C ASP A 51 -5.73 11.70 -8.06
N HIS A 52 -5.53 11.78 -9.38
CA HIS A 52 -6.59 11.52 -10.36
C HIS A 52 -6.90 10.01 -10.51
N ALA A 53 -6.19 9.14 -9.77
CA ALA A 53 -6.49 7.72 -9.76
C ALA A 53 -7.86 7.47 -9.10
N ALA A 54 -8.82 6.96 -9.87
CA ALA A 54 -10.13 6.60 -9.33
C ALA A 54 -9.98 5.59 -8.16
N PRO A 55 -10.65 5.81 -7.01
CA PRO A 55 -10.56 4.90 -5.86
C PRO A 55 -10.82 3.41 -6.18
N PRO A 56 -11.75 3.04 -7.08
CA PRO A 56 -11.92 1.64 -7.50
C PRO A 56 -10.66 1.04 -8.14
N ALA A 57 -9.93 1.80 -8.96
CA ALA A 57 -8.72 1.33 -9.60
C ALA A 57 -7.59 1.07 -8.57
N LEU A 58 -7.51 1.90 -7.52
CA LEU A 58 -6.57 1.66 -6.41
C LEU A 58 -6.90 0.40 -5.61
N SER A 59 -8.19 0.09 -5.46
CA SER A 59 -8.65 -1.09 -4.72
C SER A 59 -8.26 -2.42 -5.38
N THR A 60 -8.07 -2.44 -6.70
CA THR A 60 -7.60 -3.61 -7.46
C THR A 60 -6.09 -3.59 -7.66
N LEU A 61 -5.50 -2.41 -7.87
CA LEU A 61 -4.08 -2.23 -8.09
C LEU A 61 -3.22 -2.61 -6.87
N VAL A 62 -3.59 -2.16 -5.67
CA VAL A 62 -2.79 -2.38 -4.45
C VAL A 62 -2.66 -3.88 -4.13
N PRO A 63 -3.75 -4.68 -4.15
CA PRO A 63 -3.63 -6.13 -4.05
C PRO A 63 -2.80 -6.78 -5.16
N ALA A 64 -2.95 -6.35 -6.42
CA ALA A 64 -2.19 -6.89 -7.55
C ALA A 64 -0.68 -6.65 -7.41
N LEU A 65 -0.28 -5.46 -6.96
CA LEU A 65 1.11 -5.14 -6.65
C LEU A 65 1.65 -5.99 -5.50
N SER A 66 0.86 -6.18 -4.45
CA SER A 66 1.24 -7.03 -3.32
C SER A 66 1.41 -8.50 -3.71
N ALA A 67 0.54 -9.02 -4.59
CA ALA A 67 0.67 -10.36 -5.13
C ALA A 67 1.98 -10.52 -5.94
N ASN A 68 2.34 -9.51 -6.74
CA ASN A 68 3.61 -9.51 -7.47
C ASN A 68 4.82 -9.37 -6.55
N ALA A 69 4.71 -8.62 -5.45
CA ALA A 69 5.73 -8.55 -4.40
C ALA A 69 5.90 -9.90 -3.66
N ALA A 70 4.91 -10.80 -3.74
CA ALA A 70 5.00 -12.17 -3.25
C ALA A 70 5.58 -13.16 -4.29
N SER A 71 5.95 -12.71 -5.49
CA SER A 71 6.46 -13.59 -6.54
C SER A 71 7.77 -14.30 -6.15
N THR A 72 7.92 -15.53 -6.63
CA THR A 72 9.17 -16.29 -6.56
C THR A 72 10.23 -15.72 -7.52
N ASN A 73 9.81 -14.96 -8.53
CA ASN A 73 10.73 -14.29 -9.45
C ASN A 73 11.24 -12.99 -8.83
N ASP A 74 12.55 -12.95 -8.56
CA ASP A 74 13.22 -11.82 -7.91
C ASP A 74 13.06 -10.51 -8.69
N LYS A 75 13.05 -10.57 -10.02
CA LYS A 75 12.88 -9.39 -10.87
C LYS A 75 11.46 -8.84 -10.78
N ILE A 76 10.45 -9.70 -10.80
CA ILE A 76 9.04 -9.30 -10.60
C ILE A 76 8.87 -8.69 -9.22
N ARG A 77 9.38 -9.36 -8.18
CA ARG A 77 9.30 -8.89 -6.79
C ARG A 77 9.96 -7.52 -6.60
N GLY A 78 11.17 -7.33 -7.14
CA GLY A 78 11.88 -6.05 -7.07
C GLY A 78 11.13 -4.92 -7.78
N LYS A 79 10.61 -5.18 -8.97
CA LYS A 79 9.83 -4.20 -9.75
C LYS A 79 8.50 -3.87 -9.09
N ALA A 80 7.82 -4.84 -8.47
CA ALA A 80 6.59 -4.63 -7.72
C ALA A 80 6.82 -3.78 -6.46
N SER A 81 7.90 -4.03 -5.72
CA SER A 81 8.30 -3.19 -4.59
C SER A 81 8.56 -1.74 -5.02
N ALA A 82 9.27 -1.54 -6.14
CA ALA A 82 9.53 -0.21 -6.67
C ALA A 82 8.25 0.50 -7.14
N ALA A 83 7.33 -0.23 -7.80
CA ALA A 83 6.04 0.32 -8.19
C ALA A 83 5.18 0.72 -6.98
N LEU A 84 5.22 -0.04 -5.88
CA LEU A 84 4.59 0.33 -4.61
C LEU A 84 5.19 1.62 -4.02
N ASP A 85 6.52 1.77 -4.06
CA ASP A 85 7.19 3.00 -3.62
C ASP A 85 6.77 4.21 -4.45
N THR A 86 6.70 4.05 -5.78
CA THR A 86 6.22 5.10 -6.68
C THR A 86 4.76 5.44 -6.43
N LEU A 87 3.90 4.44 -6.17
CA LEU A 87 2.48 4.65 -5.86
C LEU A 87 2.32 5.50 -4.59
N ILE A 88 3.03 5.15 -3.53
CA ILE A 88 3.02 5.88 -2.24
C ILE A 88 3.54 7.31 -2.41
N ALA A 89 4.52 7.52 -3.30
CA ALA A 89 5.07 8.85 -3.56
C ALA A 89 4.19 9.71 -4.48
N SER A 90 3.31 9.10 -5.27
CA SER A 90 2.52 9.81 -6.29
C SER A 90 1.08 10.09 -5.88
N VAL A 91 0.50 9.28 -4.98
CA VAL A 91 -0.91 9.35 -4.59
C VAL A 91 -1.03 9.66 -3.10
N SER A 92 -2.00 10.50 -2.74
CA SER A 92 -2.30 10.90 -1.38
C SER A 92 -2.47 9.71 -0.45
N GLY A 93 -1.83 9.79 0.72
CA GLY A 93 -1.92 8.78 1.77
C GLY A 93 -3.36 8.50 2.21
N ALA A 94 -4.26 9.49 2.13
CA ALA A 94 -5.68 9.36 2.46
C ALA A 94 -6.38 8.29 1.59
N MET A 95 -6.03 8.21 0.31
CA MET A 95 -6.63 7.28 -0.65
C MET A 95 -6.03 5.87 -0.54
N LEU A 96 -4.77 5.79 -0.12
CA LEU A 96 -4.03 4.53 -0.07
C LEU A 96 -4.12 3.81 1.27
N VAL A 97 -4.25 4.52 2.39
CA VAL A 97 -4.07 3.94 3.73
C VAL A 97 -5.05 2.79 4.01
N GLN A 98 -6.30 2.91 3.57
CA GLN A 98 -7.29 1.84 3.70
C GLN A 98 -6.90 0.61 2.86
N ASN A 99 -6.51 0.81 1.60
CA ASN A 99 -6.13 -0.27 0.67
C ASN A 99 -4.87 -1.01 1.16
N MET A 100 -3.87 -0.27 1.61
CA MET A 100 -2.63 -0.81 2.17
C MET A 100 -2.89 -1.59 3.46
N SER A 101 -3.73 -1.06 4.34
CA SER A 101 -4.13 -1.71 5.59
C SER A 101 -4.89 -3.02 5.33
N HIS A 102 -5.81 -3.02 4.35
CA HIS A 102 -6.54 -4.21 3.94
C HIS A 102 -5.60 -5.33 3.45
N VAL A 103 -4.60 -4.97 2.63
CA VAL A 103 -3.62 -5.94 2.13
C VAL A 103 -2.68 -6.43 3.24
N VAL A 104 -2.34 -5.61 4.23
CA VAL A 104 -1.58 -6.08 5.40
C VAL A 104 -2.38 -7.12 6.20
N ALA A 105 -3.68 -6.87 6.42
CA ALA A 105 -4.53 -7.75 7.20
C ALA A 105 -4.85 -9.07 6.47
N HIS A 106 -5.13 -9.01 5.16
CA HIS A 106 -5.70 -10.14 4.41
C HIS A 106 -4.87 -10.61 3.21
N GLY A 107 -3.75 -9.96 2.92
CA GLY A 107 -2.93 -10.25 1.75
C GLY A 107 -2.00 -11.45 1.90
N ASN A 108 -1.11 -11.60 0.92
CA ASN A 108 -0.20 -12.74 0.83
C ASN A 108 0.84 -12.74 1.96
N PRO A 109 1.00 -13.84 2.73
CA PRO A 109 1.98 -13.92 3.82
C PRO A 109 3.46 -13.77 3.41
N ARG A 110 3.80 -13.83 2.11
CA ARG A 110 5.16 -13.65 1.60
C ARG A 110 5.51 -12.19 1.33
N SER A 111 4.52 -11.36 0.97
CA SER A 111 4.69 -9.92 0.81
C SER A 111 4.30 -9.14 2.07
N LYS A 112 3.61 -9.76 3.04
CA LYS A 112 3.08 -9.08 4.23
C LYS A 112 4.10 -8.23 4.97
N ALA A 113 5.30 -8.77 5.27
CA ALA A 113 6.34 -8.00 5.97
C ALA A 113 6.79 -6.74 5.20
N LEU A 114 6.87 -6.84 3.86
CA LEU A 114 7.15 -5.69 3.00
C LEU A 114 5.99 -4.68 3.05
N MET A 115 4.74 -5.15 2.94
CA MET A 115 3.55 -4.29 3.00
C MET A 115 3.43 -3.56 4.33
N ILE A 116 3.75 -4.23 5.46
CA ILE A 116 3.81 -3.59 6.78
C ILE A 116 4.85 -2.47 6.79
N GLY A 117 6.04 -2.71 6.21
CA GLY A 117 7.07 -1.66 6.10
C GLY A 117 6.63 -0.47 5.23
N LYS A 118 5.88 -0.71 4.15
CA LYS A 118 5.29 0.36 3.34
C LYS A 118 4.23 1.15 4.11
N LEU A 119 3.37 0.46 4.86
CA LEU A 119 2.36 1.09 5.73
C LEU A 119 3.02 1.89 6.86
N GLU A 120 4.10 1.39 7.47
CA GLU A 120 4.88 2.11 8.47
C GLU A 120 5.39 3.45 7.93
N LYS A 121 5.93 3.46 6.70
CA LYS A 121 6.36 4.69 6.03
C LYS A 121 5.20 5.66 5.85
N MET A 122 4.04 5.19 5.39
CA MET A 122 2.85 6.03 5.23
C MET A 122 2.34 6.61 6.56
N VAL A 123 2.38 5.84 7.64
CA VAL A 123 2.03 6.33 8.98
C VAL A 123 3.00 7.44 9.39
N ARG A 124 4.31 7.21 9.21
CA ARG A 124 5.35 8.18 9.57
C ARG A 124 5.21 9.50 8.82
N ASP A 125 4.97 9.42 7.51
CA ASP A 125 4.99 10.59 6.63
C ASP A 125 3.61 11.28 6.59
N GLY A 126 2.51 10.52 6.70
CA GLY A 126 1.14 11.01 6.47
C GLY A 126 0.27 11.19 7.72
N TYR A 127 0.75 10.87 8.94
CA TYR A 127 -0.07 10.99 10.14
C TYR A 127 -0.51 12.43 10.41
N ALA A 128 0.36 13.42 10.21
CA ALA A 128 0.04 14.84 10.44
C ALA A 128 -1.11 15.33 9.55
N GLU A 129 -1.21 14.81 8.33
CA GLU A 129 -2.23 15.20 7.36
C GLU A 129 -3.56 14.49 7.62
N GLN A 130 -3.53 13.20 8.01
CA GLN A 130 -4.73 12.37 8.15
C GLN A 130 -4.75 11.50 9.43
N PRO A 131 -4.71 12.09 10.65
CA PRO A 131 -4.59 11.33 11.89
C PRO A 131 -5.70 10.29 12.10
N ARG A 132 -6.94 10.64 11.73
CA ARG A 132 -8.12 9.79 11.92
C ARG A 132 -8.11 8.54 11.03
N LEU A 133 -7.75 8.69 9.75
CA LEU A 133 -7.73 7.57 8.80
C LEU A 133 -6.57 6.63 9.12
N VAL A 134 -5.40 7.19 9.42
CA VAL A 134 -4.22 6.42 9.83
C VAL A 134 -4.52 5.65 11.11
N GLY A 135 -5.06 6.32 12.13
CA GLY A 135 -5.45 5.69 13.39
C GLY A 135 -6.44 4.54 13.20
N LYS A 136 -7.51 4.73 12.40
CA LYS A 136 -8.52 3.69 12.19
C LYS A 136 -7.98 2.49 11.42
N HIS A 137 -7.33 2.72 10.28
CA HIS A 137 -6.98 1.64 9.35
C HIS A 137 -5.64 0.99 9.68
N ALA A 138 -4.60 1.76 9.95
CA ALA A 138 -3.27 1.22 10.20
C ALA A 138 -3.19 0.52 11.56
N LEU A 139 -3.93 0.99 12.57
CA LEU A 139 -4.03 0.29 13.86
C LEU A 139 -4.72 -1.06 13.70
N HIS A 140 -5.86 -1.10 13.00
CA HIS A 140 -6.56 -2.37 12.75
C HIS A 140 -5.66 -3.38 12.03
N ALA A 141 -4.90 -2.92 11.02
CA ALA A 141 -3.90 -3.76 10.35
C ALA A 141 -2.81 -4.25 11.31
N ALA A 142 -2.29 -3.40 12.19
CA ALA A 142 -1.28 -3.77 13.16
C ALA A 142 -1.80 -4.82 14.18
N LEU A 143 -3.03 -4.64 14.66
CA LEU A 143 -3.70 -5.59 15.57
C LEU A 143 -3.88 -6.96 14.92
N SER A 144 -4.27 -7.00 13.64
CA SER A 144 -4.43 -8.26 12.89
C SER A 144 -3.14 -9.08 12.79
N CYS A 145 -1.97 -8.43 12.92
CA CYS A 145 -0.65 -9.02 12.78
C CYS A 145 0.02 -9.36 14.12
N LEU A 146 -0.65 -9.15 15.27
CA LEU A 146 -0.07 -9.43 16.59
C LEU A 146 0.27 -10.91 16.79
N ASN A 147 -0.59 -11.80 16.28
CA ASN A 147 -0.48 -13.25 16.47
C ASN A 147 0.17 -13.96 15.27
N ASP A 148 0.90 -13.23 14.40
CA ASP A 148 1.51 -13.85 13.22
C ASP A 148 2.69 -14.77 13.63
N SER A 149 2.73 -15.97 13.04
CA SER A 149 3.71 -17.00 13.40
C SER A 149 5.09 -16.74 12.81
N LYS A 150 5.21 -15.90 11.77
CA LYS A 150 6.51 -15.62 11.15
C LYS A 150 7.26 -14.48 11.84
N VAL A 151 8.56 -14.71 12.05
CA VAL A 151 9.45 -13.78 12.78
C VAL A 151 9.59 -12.44 12.07
N ASP A 152 9.72 -12.45 10.75
CA ASP A 152 9.86 -11.25 9.91
C ASP A 152 8.61 -10.36 9.96
N ILE A 153 7.42 -10.97 9.91
CA ILE A 153 6.13 -10.27 10.04
C ILE A 153 6.01 -9.66 11.43
N ARG A 154 6.31 -10.41 12.51
CA ARG A 154 6.29 -9.86 13.87
C ARG A 154 7.28 -8.72 14.07
N ALA A 155 8.48 -8.84 13.52
CA ALA A 155 9.50 -7.79 13.60
C ALA A 155 9.04 -6.52 12.86
N ALA A 156 8.44 -6.66 11.68
CA ALA A 156 7.85 -5.55 10.94
C ALA A 156 6.67 -4.93 11.69
N ASN A 157 5.76 -5.74 12.22
CA ASN A 157 4.60 -5.25 12.97
C ASN A 157 5.01 -4.51 14.24
N THR A 158 6.07 -4.97 14.93
CA THR A 158 6.61 -4.28 16.11
C THR A 158 7.08 -2.86 15.77
N ARG A 159 7.70 -2.66 14.59
CA ARG A 159 8.09 -1.31 14.13
C ARG A 159 6.89 -0.45 13.78
N LEU A 160 5.87 -1.03 13.12
CA LEU A 160 4.61 -0.34 12.83
C LEU A 160 3.91 0.13 14.11
N VAL A 161 3.74 -0.75 15.11
CA VAL A 161 3.12 -0.41 16.40
C VAL A 161 3.90 0.69 17.13
N ARG A 162 5.23 0.65 17.10
CA ARG A 162 6.07 1.73 17.69
C ARG A 162 5.86 3.05 16.97
N THR A 163 5.78 3.03 15.64
CA THR A 163 5.53 4.23 14.82
C THR A 163 4.14 4.80 15.11
N LEU A 164 3.12 3.95 15.20
CA LEU A 164 1.76 4.36 15.58
C LEU A 164 1.72 4.95 17.00
N ARG A 165 2.41 4.32 17.96
CA ARG A 165 2.49 4.84 19.34
C ARG A 165 3.20 6.19 19.40
N ALA A 166 4.27 6.39 18.62
CA ALA A 166 4.97 7.66 18.55
C ALA A 166 4.10 8.76 17.92
N ALA A 167 3.28 8.41 16.92
CA ALA A 167 2.42 9.35 16.22
C ALA A 167 1.15 9.71 17.01
N MET A 168 0.45 8.71 17.56
CA MET A 168 -0.85 8.87 18.23
C MET A 168 -0.74 9.17 19.73
N GLY A 169 0.41 8.87 20.34
CA GLY A 169 0.58 8.98 21.79
C GLY A 169 -0.40 8.10 22.57
N PRO A 170 -0.90 8.56 23.74
CA PRO A 170 -1.80 7.79 24.60
C PRO A 170 -3.13 7.40 23.94
N GLN A 171 -3.61 8.20 22.98
CA GLN A 171 -4.89 7.99 22.27
C GLN A 171 -4.92 6.68 21.48
N LEU A 172 -3.76 6.05 21.24
CA LEU A 172 -3.69 4.73 20.62
C LEU A 172 -4.51 3.69 21.40
N LEU A 173 -4.50 3.75 22.74
CA LEU A 173 -5.25 2.80 23.57
C LEU A 173 -6.76 3.05 23.44
N ASP A 174 -7.18 4.30 23.36
CA ASP A 174 -8.58 4.68 23.14
C ASP A 174 -9.08 4.16 21.78
N VAL A 175 -8.31 4.38 20.72
CA VAL A 175 -8.67 3.90 19.37
C VAL A 175 -8.60 2.37 19.27
N ALA A 176 -7.75 1.72 20.06
CA ALA A 176 -7.69 0.26 20.14
C ALA A 176 -8.84 -0.35 20.95
N GLY A 177 -9.62 0.45 21.68
CA GLY A 177 -10.58 -0.05 22.66
C GLY A 177 -9.92 -0.77 23.84
N LEU A 178 -8.66 -0.42 24.13
CA LEU A 178 -7.82 -1.01 25.18
C LEU A 178 -7.56 -0.04 26.34
N SER A 179 -8.29 1.07 26.41
CA SER A 179 -8.18 2.00 27.52
C SER A 179 -8.54 1.27 28.82
N PRO A 180 -7.70 1.38 29.86
CA PRO A 180 -8.05 0.82 31.15
C PRO A 180 -9.34 1.52 31.61
N ASP A 181 -10.35 0.72 31.92
CA ASP A 181 -11.57 1.21 32.55
C ASP A 181 -11.17 1.69 33.96
N VAL A 182 -10.96 3.01 34.13
CA VAL A 182 -10.56 3.61 35.42
C VAL A 182 -11.74 3.65 36.41
N SER A 183 -12.74 2.77 36.23
CA SER A 183 -13.92 2.64 37.09
C SER A 183 -14.09 1.21 37.60
N ARG A 184 -13.13 0.69 38.37
CA ARG A 184 -13.35 -0.42 39.31
C ARG A 184 -12.49 -0.28 40.55
#